data_AF-A0A651FSA2-F1
#
_entry.id   AF-A0A651FSA2-F1
#
_cell.length_a   1.000
_cell.length_b   1.000
_cell.length_c   1.000
_cell.angle_alpha   90.00
_cell.angle_beta   90.00
_cell.angle_gamma   90.00
#
_symmetry.space_group_name_H-M   'P 1'
#
loop_
_entity.id
_entity.type
_entity.pdbx_description
1 polymer ?
#
loop_
_entity_poly.entity_id
_entity_poly.type
_entity_poly.pdbx_seq_one_letter_code
_entity_poly.pdbx_strand_id
1 'polypeptide(L)'
;MLAMAGMLLVEINLLKLALAIVIMIVLPGVLLGLAPLVVTGWYALFSRGLATIESGVVPALSLLMVLAAAWFGGRPLYLTAERGFWSLISVIEPVYALLREGLRHLGEALHKRVSPRRRRALDAAATALAGLILCALALTAVVLVWPSTRWIGSIWDLRFPQRLIVPTLANSVVLVGSFFAAAPLVWALADASMPQPRPLRRFDEAAPGARIWRVAHISDLHAVGGEYEFRIESGRRGPRGNGRMKRALERLADEHAARPVDIVLMSGDMTDCGRSTEWAEFLGALREHPELARLALILPGNHDLNVVDRTNPARLELPLSIGRTLRQMRALSAMAAVQGDRVFVRVARSGPFDRTLSAFLNPHAQLLRDFADQGGYWRAWRLSRLWAEAFPMVLPPPEPGGLGVILLNSNAEANFSFTNALGLVSSDQIRDMQAAMAQYPKARWLVALHHHLLEYPGIGSVFAARIGTALINGSAFARALRPLGRRIIALHGHRHFDWIGACGETRIVSAPSPVMNRAATRSFLIQHFAEEEGGGIALLEPQRVNVRTSAIVA
;
A
#
# COMPACT_ATOMS: atom_id res chain seq x y z
N MET A 1 4.88 -5.71 -24.09
CA MET A 1 3.89 -6.55 -23.38
C MET A 1 4.33 -8.02 -23.41
N LEU A 2 4.38 -8.69 -24.56
CA LEU A 2 4.86 -10.08 -24.67
C LEU A 2 6.29 -10.32 -24.14
N ALA A 3 7.24 -9.41 -24.38
CA ALA A 3 8.60 -9.53 -23.85
C ALA A 3 8.70 -9.34 -22.32
N MET A 4 7.86 -8.48 -21.72
CA MET A 4 7.77 -8.34 -20.27
C MET A 4 7.07 -9.54 -19.64
N ALA A 5 5.97 -10.00 -20.22
CA ALA A 5 5.26 -11.21 -19.78
C ALA A 5 6.16 -12.45 -19.89
N GLY A 6 6.97 -12.56 -20.95
CA GLY A 6 7.96 -13.61 -21.14
C GLY A 6 9.08 -13.57 -20.11
N MET A 7 9.68 -12.40 -19.83
CA MET A 7 10.67 -12.28 -18.76
C MET A 7 10.09 -12.56 -17.36
N LEU A 8 8.85 -12.13 -17.11
CA LEU A 8 8.13 -12.44 -15.86
C LEU A 8 7.87 -13.95 -15.71
N LEU A 9 7.45 -14.65 -16.77
CA LEU A 9 7.21 -16.10 -16.72
C LEU A 9 8.49 -16.91 -16.46
N VAL A 10 9.66 -16.43 -16.92
CA VAL A 10 10.95 -17.06 -16.64
C VAL A 10 11.42 -16.82 -15.20
N GLU A 11 11.02 -15.71 -14.58
CA GLU A 11 11.34 -15.38 -13.18
C GLU A 11 10.38 -16.03 -12.16
N ILE A 12 9.24 -16.57 -12.60
CA ILE A 12 8.20 -17.12 -11.71
C ILE A 12 8.38 -18.63 -11.55
N ASN A 13 8.60 -19.07 -10.31
CA ASN A 13 8.44 -20.47 -9.93
C ASN A 13 6.95 -20.86 -10.09
N LEU A 14 6.63 -21.65 -11.11
CA LEU A 14 5.24 -22.05 -11.44
C LEU A 14 4.56 -22.82 -10.31
N LEU A 15 5.30 -23.66 -9.58
CA LEU A 15 4.78 -24.37 -8.41
C LEU A 15 4.39 -23.38 -7.31
N LYS A 16 5.25 -22.38 -7.05
CA LYS A 16 4.95 -21.30 -6.10
C LYS A 16 3.70 -20.53 -6.52
N LEU A 17 3.59 -20.21 -7.81
CA LEU A 17 2.41 -19.52 -8.36
C LEU A 17 1.14 -20.33 -8.16
N ALA A 18 1.15 -21.60 -8.56
CA ALA A 18 0.01 -22.50 -8.40
C ALA A 18 -0.41 -22.61 -6.92
N LEU A 19 0.54 -22.82 -6.01
CA LEU A 19 0.25 -22.96 -4.59
C LEU A 19 -0.32 -21.66 -3.99
N ALA A 20 0.21 -20.50 -4.36
CA ALA A 20 -0.33 -19.24 -3.88
C ALA A 20 -1.72 -18.94 -4.46
N ILE A 21 -2.00 -19.26 -5.73
CA ILE A 21 -3.34 -19.15 -6.31
C ILE A 21 -4.32 -20.03 -5.52
N VAL A 22 -3.91 -21.26 -5.22
CA VAL A 22 -4.74 -22.19 -4.44
C VAL A 22 -5.02 -21.62 -3.04
N ILE A 23 -3.99 -21.15 -2.32
CA ILE A 23 -4.11 -20.67 -0.94
C ILE A 23 -4.86 -19.33 -0.85
N MET A 24 -4.61 -18.39 -1.76
CA MET A 24 -5.09 -17.00 -1.64
C MET A 24 -6.40 -16.75 -2.38
N ILE A 25 -6.74 -17.56 -3.39
CA ILE A 25 -7.90 -17.32 -4.26
C ILE A 25 -8.87 -18.51 -4.19
N VAL A 26 -8.39 -19.71 -4.57
CA VAL A 26 -9.28 -20.87 -4.73
C VAL A 26 -9.84 -21.32 -3.38
N LEU A 27 -8.99 -21.55 -2.38
CA LEU A 27 -9.42 -22.03 -1.07
C LEU A 27 -10.38 -21.04 -0.38
N PRO A 28 -10.08 -19.73 -0.28
CA PRO A 28 -11.04 -18.76 0.27
C PRO A 28 -12.35 -18.71 -0.51
N GLY A 29 -12.29 -18.76 -1.85
CA GLY A 29 -13.48 -18.80 -2.71
C GLY A 29 -14.36 -20.01 -2.41
N VAL A 30 -13.76 -21.21 -2.38
CA VAL A 30 -14.45 -22.48 -2.05
C VAL A 30 -15.04 -22.44 -0.65
N LEU A 31 -14.29 -21.95 0.35
CA LEU A 31 -14.79 -21.80 1.72
C LEU A 31 -15.98 -20.84 1.79
N LEU A 32 -15.97 -19.76 1.00
CA LEU A 32 -17.08 -18.82 0.90
C LEU A 32 -18.33 -19.47 0.29
N GLY A 33 -18.18 -20.29 -0.75
CA GLY A 33 -19.31 -21.03 -1.35
C GLY A 33 -19.84 -22.16 -0.47
N LEU A 34 -18.98 -22.75 0.37
CA LEU A 34 -19.35 -23.79 1.33
C LEU A 34 -20.07 -23.21 2.57
N ALA A 35 -19.73 -21.98 2.96
CA ALA A 35 -20.23 -21.36 4.19
C ALA A 35 -21.77 -21.34 4.28
N PRO A 36 -22.56 -20.94 3.25
CA PRO A 36 -24.01 -21.00 3.32
C PRO A 36 -24.55 -22.40 3.63
N LEU A 37 -23.96 -23.44 3.05
CA LEU A 37 -24.36 -24.83 3.26
C LEU A 37 -24.10 -25.28 4.71
N VAL A 38 -22.92 -24.95 5.24
CA VAL A 38 -22.53 -25.29 6.62
C VAL A 38 -23.36 -24.50 7.63
N VAL A 39 -23.51 -23.19 7.43
CA VAL A 39 -24.26 -22.31 8.32
C VAL A 39 -25.74 -22.69 8.36
N THR A 40 -26.37 -22.95 7.21
CA THR A 40 -27.79 -23.36 7.18
C THR A 40 -27.99 -24.78 7.73
N GLY A 41 -27.08 -25.71 7.46
CA GLY A 41 -27.13 -27.05 8.05
C GLY A 41 -26.95 -27.02 9.57
N TRP A 42 -26.01 -26.21 10.06
CA TRP A 42 -25.80 -25.99 11.49
C TRP A 42 -27.00 -25.28 12.13
N TYR A 43 -27.54 -24.22 11.51
CA TYR A 43 -28.73 -23.53 11.99
C TYR A 43 -29.94 -24.47 12.05
N ALA A 44 -30.13 -25.34 11.06
CA ALA A 44 -31.21 -26.33 11.09
C ALA A 44 -31.05 -27.33 12.25
N LEU A 45 -29.82 -27.72 12.58
CA LEU A 45 -29.51 -28.57 13.74
C LEU A 45 -29.76 -27.81 15.06
N PHE A 46 -29.25 -26.59 15.16
CA PHE A 46 -29.36 -25.74 16.34
C PHE A 46 -30.81 -25.33 16.60
N SER A 47 -31.57 -24.94 15.57
CA SER A 47 -32.99 -24.59 15.69
C SER A 47 -33.87 -25.77 16.09
N ARG A 48 -33.55 -27.00 15.66
CA ARG A 48 -34.20 -28.22 16.18
C ARG A 48 -33.83 -28.49 17.65
N GLY A 49 -32.58 -28.24 18.02
CA GLY A 49 -32.12 -28.28 19.42
C GLY A 49 -32.72 -27.15 20.28
N LEU A 50 -33.04 -26.01 19.67
CA LEU A 50 -33.69 -24.88 20.32
C LEU A 50 -35.22 -25.09 20.44
N ALA A 51 -35.85 -25.72 19.46
CA ALA A 51 -37.26 -26.10 19.53
C ALA A 51 -37.52 -27.21 20.57
N THR A 52 -36.45 -27.83 21.08
CA THR A 52 -36.47 -28.77 22.22
C THR A 52 -36.00 -28.11 23.52
N ILE A 53 -35.91 -26.77 23.59
CA ILE A 53 -35.69 -25.97 24.82
C ILE A 53 -36.92 -26.07 25.70
N GLU A 54 -37.04 -27.16 26.44
CA GLU A 54 -37.72 -27.11 27.72
C GLU A 54 -36.76 -27.40 28.89
N SER A 55 -35.45 -27.71 28.67
CA SER A 55 -34.58 -28.08 29.82
C SER A 55 -33.04 -28.06 29.67
N GLY A 56 -32.43 -27.39 28.69
CA GLY A 56 -30.98 -27.53 28.44
C GLY A 56 -30.08 -26.35 28.82
N VAL A 57 -29.04 -26.58 29.64
CA VAL A 57 -27.90 -25.64 29.87
C VAL A 57 -27.00 -25.51 28.61
N VAL A 58 -26.99 -26.53 27.76
CA VAL A 58 -26.08 -26.66 26.60
C VAL A 58 -26.34 -25.61 25.48
N PRO A 59 -27.59 -25.30 25.07
CA PRO A 59 -27.85 -24.25 24.09
C PRO A 59 -27.46 -22.85 24.56
N ALA A 60 -27.65 -22.53 25.85
CA ALA A 60 -27.25 -21.25 26.43
C ALA A 60 -25.72 -21.09 26.45
N LEU A 61 -24.99 -22.14 26.83
CA LEU A 61 -23.52 -22.16 26.75
C LEU A 61 -23.02 -22.06 25.30
N SER A 62 -23.72 -22.69 24.35
CA SER A 62 -23.38 -22.61 22.92
C SER A 62 -23.54 -21.19 22.37
N LEU A 63 -24.62 -20.50 22.73
CA LEU A 63 -24.83 -19.09 22.36
C LEU A 63 -23.76 -18.18 22.99
N LEU A 64 -23.45 -18.38 24.28
CA LEU A 64 -22.37 -17.66 24.97
C LEU A 64 -21.01 -17.88 24.30
N MET A 65 -20.68 -19.11 23.87
CA MET A 65 -19.45 -19.40 23.14
C MET A 65 -19.41 -18.69 21.77
N VAL A 66 -20.53 -18.63 21.03
CA VAL A 66 -20.59 -17.89 19.76
C VAL A 66 -20.41 -16.39 19.98
N LEU A 67 -21.07 -15.82 20.98
CA LEU A 67 -20.93 -14.41 21.34
C LEU A 67 -19.50 -14.10 21.80
N ALA A 68 -18.90 -14.97 22.61
CA ALA A 68 -17.50 -14.85 23.02
C ALA A 68 -16.55 -14.95 21.82
N ALA A 69 -16.76 -15.91 20.91
CA ALA A 69 -15.95 -16.04 19.69
C ALA A 69 -16.08 -14.81 18.78
N ALA A 70 -17.29 -14.24 18.64
CA ALA A 70 -17.51 -13.01 17.91
C ALA A 70 -16.85 -11.79 18.60
N TRP A 71 -16.90 -11.72 19.93
CA TRP A 71 -16.32 -10.61 20.71
C TRP A 71 -14.78 -10.62 20.71
N PHE A 72 -14.18 -11.78 21.02
CA PHE A 72 -12.72 -11.92 21.10
C PHE A 72 -12.07 -12.14 19.73
N GLY A 73 -12.78 -12.78 18.79
CA GLY A 73 -12.30 -13.09 17.44
C GLY A 73 -12.66 -12.06 16.39
N GLY A 74 -13.66 -11.20 16.62
CA GLY A 74 -14.23 -10.33 15.57
C GLY A 74 -13.24 -9.37 14.92
N ARG A 75 -12.33 -8.76 15.68
CA ARG A 75 -11.30 -7.86 15.12
C ARG A 75 -10.23 -8.62 14.31
N PRO A 76 -9.57 -9.68 14.84
CA PRO A 76 -8.70 -10.52 14.03
C PRO A 76 -9.39 -11.05 12.77
N LEU A 77 -10.65 -11.49 12.90
CA LEU A 77 -11.42 -12.02 11.78
C LEU A 77 -11.75 -10.95 10.75
N TYR A 78 -12.13 -9.74 11.18
CA TYR A 78 -12.33 -8.59 10.29
C TYR A 78 -11.05 -8.22 9.54
N LEU A 79 -9.90 -8.13 10.23
CA LEU A 79 -8.63 -7.80 9.59
C LEU A 79 -8.19 -8.89 8.61
N THR A 80 -8.40 -10.16 8.94
CA THR A 80 -8.15 -11.27 8.03
C THR A 80 -9.12 -11.25 6.84
N ALA A 81 -10.40 -10.93 7.07
CA ALA A 81 -11.40 -10.79 6.01
C ALA A 81 -11.08 -9.60 5.10
N GLU A 82 -10.71 -8.44 5.65
CA GLU A 82 -10.28 -7.25 4.91
C GLU A 82 -9.02 -7.56 4.09
N ARG A 83 -8.02 -8.24 4.66
CA ARG A 83 -6.83 -8.67 3.91
C ARG A 83 -7.16 -9.67 2.82
N GLY A 84 -7.97 -10.68 3.10
CA GLY A 84 -8.42 -11.66 2.10
C GLY A 84 -9.22 -11.01 0.98
N PHE A 85 -10.09 -10.05 1.34
CA PHE A 85 -10.84 -9.22 0.41
C PHE A 85 -9.92 -8.40 -0.49
N TRP A 86 -8.95 -7.67 0.06
CA TRP A 86 -8.01 -6.91 -0.76
C TRP A 86 -7.07 -7.79 -1.57
N SER A 87 -6.72 -8.99 -1.07
CA SER A 87 -5.97 -9.98 -1.84
C SER A 87 -6.78 -10.46 -3.05
N LEU A 88 -8.09 -10.70 -2.89
CA LEU A 88 -8.96 -11.03 -4.02
C LEU A 88 -9.03 -9.85 -5.00
N ILE A 89 -9.17 -8.62 -4.49
CA ILE A 89 -9.22 -7.39 -5.31
C ILE A 89 -7.92 -7.14 -6.06
N SER A 90 -6.76 -7.52 -5.52
CA SER A 90 -5.46 -7.36 -6.19
C SER A 90 -5.40 -8.08 -7.56
N VAL A 91 -6.30 -9.03 -7.82
CA VAL A 91 -6.47 -9.68 -9.13
C VAL A 91 -7.44 -8.90 -10.04
N ILE A 92 -8.46 -8.28 -9.45
CA ILE A 92 -9.52 -7.55 -10.17
C ILE A 92 -9.04 -6.19 -10.63
N GLU A 93 -8.37 -5.46 -9.75
CA GLU A 93 -7.96 -4.08 -9.99
C GLU A 93 -7.09 -3.95 -11.24
N PRO A 94 -6.08 -4.83 -11.50
CA PRO A 94 -5.32 -4.78 -12.74
C PRO A 94 -6.18 -4.99 -13.98
N VAL A 95 -7.19 -5.86 -13.93
CA VAL A 95 -8.12 -6.10 -15.05
C VAL A 95 -9.00 -4.87 -15.28
N TYR A 96 -9.51 -4.27 -14.20
CA TYR A 96 -10.27 -3.03 -14.26
C TYR A 96 -9.43 -1.87 -14.79
N ALA A 97 -8.22 -1.68 -14.28
CA ALA A 97 -7.27 -0.67 -14.71
C ALA A 97 -6.90 -0.86 -16.18
N LEU A 98 -6.64 -2.10 -16.62
CA LEU A 98 -6.37 -2.45 -18.01
C LEU A 98 -7.53 -2.06 -18.93
N LEU A 99 -8.76 -2.42 -18.56
CA LEU A 99 -9.95 -2.10 -19.35
C LEU A 99 -10.20 -0.59 -19.39
N ARG A 100 -10.15 0.08 -18.23
CA ARG A 100 -10.31 1.53 -18.10
C ARG A 100 -9.28 2.28 -18.95
N GLU A 101 -8.01 1.93 -18.81
CA GLU A 101 -6.92 2.61 -19.52
C GLU A 101 -6.94 2.26 -21.01
N GLY A 102 -7.34 1.03 -21.39
CA GLY A 102 -7.54 0.65 -22.79
C GLY A 102 -8.63 1.49 -23.47
N LEU A 103 -9.76 1.69 -22.79
CA LEU A 103 -10.84 2.55 -23.28
C LEU A 103 -10.42 4.03 -23.36
N ARG A 104 -9.64 4.53 -22.38
CA ARG A 104 -9.07 5.89 -22.41
C ARG A 104 -8.13 6.07 -23.60
N HIS A 105 -7.19 5.14 -23.79
CA HIS A 105 -6.26 5.16 -24.92
C HIS A 105 -6.98 5.12 -26.27
N LEU A 106 -8.03 4.30 -26.40
CA LEU A 106 -8.86 4.28 -27.61
C LEU A 106 -9.53 5.64 -27.84
N GLY A 107 -10.09 6.25 -26.79
CA GLY A 107 -10.67 7.58 -26.84
C GLY A 107 -9.68 8.66 -27.27
N GLU A 108 -8.46 8.63 -26.73
CA GLU A 108 -7.34 9.52 -27.10
C GLU A 108 -6.89 9.32 -28.55
N ALA A 109 -6.75 8.08 -29.00
CA ALA A 109 -6.34 7.74 -30.36
C ALA A 109 -7.34 8.23 -31.41
N LEU A 110 -8.63 8.12 -31.11
CA LEU A 110 -9.72 8.58 -31.97
C LEU A 110 -9.81 10.12 -32.03
N HIS A 111 -9.27 10.83 -31.02
CA HIS A 111 -9.38 12.27 -30.95
C HIS A 111 -8.03 12.94 -30.60
N LYS A 112 -7.21 13.20 -31.63
CA LYS A 112 -5.86 13.77 -31.46
C LYS A 112 -5.83 15.22 -30.95
N ARG A 113 -6.93 15.99 -31.05
CA ARG A 113 -7.03 17.41 -30.64
C ARG A 113 -8.28 17.67 -29.78
N VAL A 114 -8.31 17.14 -28.57
CA VAL A 114 -9.41 17.35 -27.62
C VAL A 114 -9.05 18.41 -26.60
N SER A 115 -9.97 19.35 -26.34
CA SER A 115 -9.81 20.31 -25.25
C SER A 115 -9.69 19.60 -23.90
N PRO A 116 -8.98 20.17 -22.90
CA PRO A 116 -8.83 19.53 -21.59
C PRO A 116 -10.14 19.16 -20.91
N ARG A 117 -11.21 19.96 -21.13
CA ARG A 117 -12.54 19.68 -20.58
C ARG A 117 -13.19 18.45 -21.22
N ARG A 118 -13.13 18.33 -22.55
CA ARG A 118 -13.70 17.19 -23.27
C ARG A 118 -12.89 15.92 -23.03
N ARG A 119 -11.56 16.02 -22.84
CA ARG A 119 -10.72 14.89 -22.42
C ARG A 119 -11.18 14.32 -21.08
N ARG A 120 -11.39 15.16 -20.07
CA ARG A 120 -11.92 14.72 -18.77
C ARG A 120 -13.27 14.01 -18.88
N ALA A 121 -14.16 14.50 -19.74
CA ALA A 121 -15.46 13.86 -19.96
C ALA A 121 -15.29 12.47 -20.61
N LEU A 122 -14.37 12.33 -21.57
CA LEU A 122 -14.02 11.04 -22.17
C LEU A 122 -13.39 10.09 -21.14
N ASP A 123 -12.48 10.59 -20.29
CA ASP A 123 -11.84 9.77 -19.25
C ASP A 123 -12.85 9.26 -18.23
N ALA A 124 -13.78 10.12 -17.80
CA ALA A 124 -14.87 9.74 -16.90
C ALA A 124 -15.82 8.73 -17.55
N ALA A 125 -16.20 8.94 -18.82
CA ALA A 125 -17.04 8.00 -19.56
C ALA A 125 -16.37 6.63 -19.74
N ALA A 126 -15.08 6.61 -20.12
CA ALA A 126 -14.29 5.39 -20.24
C ALA A 126 -14.19 4.64 -18.89
N THR A 127 -14.05 5.38 -17.80
CA THR A 127 -14.02 4.83 -16.43
C THR A 127 -15.34 4.16 -16.07
N ALA A 128 -16.48 4.84 -16.30
CA ALA A 128 -17.81 4.29 -16.05
C ALA A 128 -18.10 3.06 -16.94
N LEU A 129 -17.75 3.15 -18.23
CA LEU A 129 -17.95 2.06 -19.19
C LEU A 129 -17.15 0.81 -18.82
N ALA A 130 -15.92 0.95 -18.35
CA ALA A 130 -15.12 -0.18 -17.87
C ALA A 130 -15.83 -0.93 -16.72
N GLY A 131 -16.40 -0.20 -15.76
CA GLY A 131 -17.16 -0.81 -14.65
C GLY A 131 -18.42 -1.51 -15.13
N LEU A 132 -19.16 -0.91 -16.07
CA LEU A 132 -20.36 -1.51 -16.66
C LEU A 132 -20.06 -2.81 -17.40
N ILE A 133 -18.97 -2.85 -18.19
CA ILE A 133 -18.54 -4.06 -18.92
C ILE A 133 -18.20 -5.18 -17.93
N LEU A 134 -17.40 -4.89 -16.89
CA LEU A 134 -17.06 -5.90 -15.88
C LEU A 134 -18.29 -6.38 -15.12
N CYS A 135 -19.22 -5.47 -14.80
CA CYS A 135 -20.49 -5.82 -14.18
C CYS A 135 -21.30 -6.79 -15.04
N ALA A 136 -21.48 -6.47 -16.33
CA ALA A 136 -22.21 -7.32 -17.26
C ALA A 136 -21.57 -8.71 -17.42
N LEU A 137 -20.24 -8.78 -17.52
CA LEU A 137 -19.50 -10.04 -17.61
C LEU A 137 -19.67 -10.90 -16.35
N ALA A 138 -19.56 -10.28 -15.17
CA ALA A 138 -19.73 -10.96 -13.89
C ALA A 138 -21.17 -11.46 -13.69
N LEU A 139 -22.18 -10.64 -14.01
CA LEU A 139 -23.59 -11.04 -13.95
C LEU A 139 -23.91 -12.17 -14.94
N THR A 140 -23.29 -12.17 -16.12
CA THR A 140 -23.44 -13.26 -17.09
C THR A 140 -22.94 -14.57 -16.48
N ALA A 141 -21.77 -14.56 -15.84
CA ALA A 141 -21.25 -15.76 -15.15
C ALA A 141 -22.18 -16.21 -14.00
N VAL A 142 -22.72 -15.27 -13.22
CA VAL A 142 -23.69 -15.57 -12.15
C VAL A 142 -24.94 -16.24 -12.72
N VAL A 143 -25.53 -15.69 -13.78
CA VAL A 143 -26.75 -16.24 -14.41
C VAL A 143 -26.50 -17.65 -14.97
N LEU A 144 -25.36 -17.87 -15.62
CA LEU A 144 -25.01 -19.18 -16.19
C LEU A 144 -24.82 -20.26 -15.11
N VAL A 145 -24.30 -19.88 -13.93
CA VAL A 145 -23.99 -20.83 -12.85
C VAL A 145 -25.12 -20.97 -11.84
N TRP A 146 -26.05 -20.02 -11.77
CA TRP A 146 -27.18 -20.00 -10.83
C TRP A 146 -27.95 -21.33 -10.73
N PRO A 147 -28.29 -22.03 -11.84
CA PRO A 147 -29.02 -23.30 -11.76
C PRO A 147 -28.30 -24.41 -11.01
N SER A 148 -26.96 -24.31 -10.87
CA SER A 148 -26.12 -25.28 -10.16
C SER A 148 -25.92 -24.93 -8.68
N THR A 149 -26.48 -23.81 -8.20
CA THR A 149 -26.32 -23.37 -6.81
C THR A 149 -27.20 -24.17 -5.85
N ARG A 150 -26.77 -24.24 -4.59
CA ARG A 150 -27.56 -24.79 -3.49
C ARG A 150 -27.23 -24.00 -2.22
N TRP A 151 -28.22 -23.31 -1.67
CA TRP A 151 -28.01 -22.43 -0.51
C TRP A 151 -28.31 -23.11 0.83
N ILE A 152 -28.97 -24.27 0.80
CA ILE A 152 -29.42 -24.99 1.98
C ILE A 152 -28.67 -26.32 2.08
N GLY A 153 -27.85 -26.46 3.12
CA GLY A 153 -27.16 -27.69 3.48
C GLY A 153 -27.98 -28.59 4.40
N SER A 154 -27.54 -29.84 4.54
CA SER A 154 -28.15 -30.86 5.39
C SER A 154 -27.08 -31.73 6.05
N ILE A 155 -27.38 -32.30 7.22
CA ILE A 155 -26.47 -33.22 7.92
C ILE A 155 -26.16 -34.47 7.09
N TRP A 156 -27.06 -34.83 6.18
CA TRP A 156 -26.86 -35.92 5.22
C TRP A 156 -25.71 -35.67 4.25
N ASP A 157 -25.34 -34.41 4.03
CA ASP A 157 -24.21 -34.06 3.18
C ASP A 157 -22.87 -34.49 3.80
N LEU A 158 -22.79 -34.71 5.12
CA LEU A 158 -21.60 -35.27 5.79
C LEU A 158 -21.36 -36.74 5.42
N ARG A 159 -22.42 -37.48 5.07
CA ARG A 159 -22.29 -38.88 4.63
C ARG A 159 -21.87 -39.00 3.17
N PHE A 160 -22.09 -37.95 2.37
CA PHE A 160 -21.80 -37.91 0.94
C PHE A 160 -21.19 -36.57 0.53
N PRO A 161 -19.97 -36.23 1.02
CA PRO A 161 -19.37 -34.91 0.83
C PRO A 161 -19.17 -34.54 -0.65
N GLN A 162 -19.03 -35.52 -1.55
CA GLN A 162 -18.93 -35.32 -2.99
C GLN A 162 -20.14 -34.58 -3.59
N ARG A 163 -21.33 -34.69 -2.96
CA ARG A 163 -22.54 -33.98 -3.40
C ARG A 163 -22.43 -32.46 -3.19
N LEU A 164 -21.49 -32.02 -2.36
CA LEU A 164 -21.25 -30.61 -2.09
C LEU A 164 -20.28 -29.97 -3.08
N ILE A 165 -19.55 -30.74 -3.91
CA ILE A 165 -18.51 -30.20 -4.80
C ILE A 165 -19.10 -29.17 -5.77
N VAL A 166 -20.07 -29.60 -6.60
CA VAL A 166 -20.68 -28.72 -7.62
C VAL A 166 -21.39 -27.53 -6.97
N PRO A 167 -22.25 -27.71 -5.94
CA PRO A 167 -22.92 -26.57 -5.34
C PRO A 167 -21.97 -25.61 -4.62
N THR A 168 -20.90 -26.11 -3.99
CA THR A 168 -19.88 -25.25 -3.37
C THR A 168 -19.22 -24.37 -4.41
N LEU A 169 -18.77 -24.96 -5.53
CA LEU A 169 -18.16 -24.19 -6.62
C LEU A 169 -19.17 -23.20 -7.23
N ALA A 170 -20.41 -23.62 -7.45
CA ALA A 170 -21.45 -22.76 -7.99
C ALA A 170 -21.78 -21.58 -7.06
N ASN A 171 -21.98 -21.83 -5.78
CA ASN A 171 -22.16 -20.78 -4.76
C ASN A 171 -20.96 -19.84 -4.70
N SER A 172 -19.74 -20.38 -4.82
CA SER A 172 -18.51 -19.57 -4.83
C SER A 172 -18.54 -18.60 -6.01
N VAL A 173 -18.82 -19.10 -7.22
CA VAL A 173 -18.91 -18.26 -8.43
C VAL A 173 -20.03 -17.24 -8.30
N VAL A 174 -21.17 -17.58 -7.69
CA VAL A 174 -22.25 -16.61 -7.48
C VAL A 174 -21.88 -15.55 -6.47
N LEU A 175 -21.37 -15.89 -5.28
CA LEU A 175 -21.00 -14.91 -4.26
C LEU A 175 -19.87 -14.00 -4.72
N VAL A 176 -18.82 -14.59 -5.29
CA VAL A 176 -17.69 -13.86 -5.84
C VAL A 176 -18.16 -13.05 -7.07
N GLY A 177 -18.88 -13.66 -8.00
CA GLY A 177 -19.40 -13.00 -9.20
C GLY A 177 -20.33 -11.82 -8.90
N SER A 178 -21.25 -11.94 -7.95
CA SER A 178 -22.11 -10.84 -7.50
C SER A 178 -21.30 -9.70 -6.88
N PHE A 179 -20.28 -10.03 -6.08
CA PHE A 179 -19.35 -9.02 -5.57
C PHE A 179 -18.59 -8.33 -6.71
N PHE A 180 -18.07 -9.09 -7.66
CA PHE A 180 -17.38 -8.59 -8.87
C PHE A 180 -18.31 -7.82 -9.82
N ALA A 181 -19.63 -8.00 -9.72
CA ALA A 181 -20.59 -7.18 -10.45
C ALA A 181 -20.76 -5.82 -9.77
N ALA A 182 -21.01 -5.83 -8.46
CA ALA A 182 -21.32 -4.63 -7.70
C ALA A 182 -20.09 -3.73 -7.47
N ALA A 183 -18.96 -4.29 -7.04
CA ALA A 183 -17.82 -3.51 -6.57
C ALA A 183 -17.14 -2.68 -7.68
N PRO A 184 -16.74 -3.25 -8.83
CA PRO A 184 -16.19 -2.48 -9.95
C PRO A 184 -17.17 -1.44 -10.49
N LEU A 185 -18.48 -1.71 -10.48
CA LEU A 185 -19.49 -0.73 -10.89
C LEU A 185 -19.52 0.46 -9.93
N VAL A 186 -19.60 0.21 -8.63
CA VAL A 186 -19.58 1.26 -7.60
C VAL A 186 -18.27 2.06 -7.67
N TRP A 187 -17.13 1.39 -7.80
CA TRP A 187 -15.83 2.05 -7.94
C TRP A 187 -15.75 2.88 -9.21
N ALA A 188 -16.19 2.33 -10.35
CA ALA A 188 -16.17 3.04 -11.62
C ALA A 188 -17.05 4.28 -11.62
N LEU A 189 -18.24 4.23 -11.01
CA LEU A 189 -19.11 5.38 -10.87
C LEU A 189 -18.50 6.42 -9.93
N ALA A 190 -17.95 5.99 -8.79
CA ALA A 190 -17.27 6.87 -7.87
C ALA A 190 -16.04 7.54 -8.52
N ASP A 191 -15.25 6.78 -9.27
CA ASP A 191 -14.03 7.22 -9.94
C ASP A 191 -14.35 8.12 -11.14
N ALA A 192 -15.46 7.87 -11.86
CA ALA A 192 -15.92 8.75 -12.92
C ALA A 192 -16.44 10.10 -12.39
N SER A 193 -17.01 10.09 -11.18
CA SER A 193 -17.56 11.30 -10.55
C SER A 193 -16.52 12.16 -9.81
N MET A 194 -15.37 11.58 -9.46
CA MET A 194 -14.32 12.32 -8.74
C MET A 194 -13.42 13.12 -9.68
N PRO A 195 -12.80 14.21 -9.18
CA PRO A 195 -11.78 14.93 -9.93
C PRO A 195 -10.66 14.00 -10.41
N GLN A 196 -10.33 14.05 -11.70
CA GLN A 196 -9.24 13.25 -12.25
C GLN A 196 -7.86 13.85 -11.91
N PRO A 197 -6.82 13.03 -11.74
CA PRO A 197 -5.47 13.52 -11.52
C PRO A 197 -4.97 14.33 -12.71
N ARG A 198 -4.30 15.45 -12.43
CA ARG A 198 -3.76 16.35 -13.46
C ARG A 198 -2.40 16.90 -13.05
N PRO A 199 -1.49 17.14 -14.01
CA PRO A 199 -0.27 17.88 -13.74
C PRO A 199 -0.57 19.26 -13.16
N LEU A 200 0.30 19.73 -12.28
CA LEU A 200 0.22 21.07 -11.74
C LEU A 200 0.56 22.07 -12.85
N ARG A 201 -0.30 23.10 -13.04
CA ARG A 201 -0.10 24.10 -14.10
C ARG A 201 0.83 25.24 -13.67
N ARG A 202 0.79 25.60 -12.39
CA ARG A 202 1.58 26.65 -11.76
C ARG A 202 1.72 26.29 -10.28
N PHE A 203 2.88 26.55 -9.72
CA PHE A 203 3.11 26.51 -8.28
C PHE A 203 2.38 27.67 -7.60
N ASP A 204 2.08 27.49 -6.32
CA ASP A 204 1.51 28.55 -5.50
C ASP A 204 2.61 29.60 -5.18
N GLU A 205 2.20 30.80 -4.78
CA GLU A 205 3.11 31.86 -4.32
C GLU A 205 2.98 32.01 -2.80
N ALA A 206 4.10 32.27 -2.12
CA ALA A 206 4.09 32.52 -0.69
C ALA A 206 3.59 33.93 -0.42
N ALA A 207 2.66 34.08 0.54
CA ALA A 207 2.29 35.39 1.04
C ALA A 207 3.52 36.08 1.68
N PRO A 208 3.63 37.42 1.64
CA PRO A 208 4.73 38.13 2.27
C PRO A 208 4.85 37.77 3.75
N GLY A 209 6.04 37.32 4.18
CA GLY A 209 6.30 36.93 5.56
C GLY A 209 5.76 35.55 5.97
N ALA A 210 5.13 34.79 5.06
CA ALA A 210 4.66 33.44 5.36
C ALA A 210 5.83 32.53 5.76
N ARG A 211 5.60 31.66 6.75
CA ARG A 211 6.57 30.62 7.12
C ARG A 211 6.74 29.66 5.95
N ILE A 212 7.99 29.38 5.59
CA ILE A 212 8.37 28.41 4.55
C ILE A 212 9.03 27.21 5.21
N TRP A 213 8.51 26.02 4.95
CA TRP A 213 9.12 24.75 5.30
C TRP A 213 9.86 24.16 4.09
N ARG A 214 11.06 23.66 4.33
CA ARG A 214 11.93 23.02 3.36
C ARG A 214 12.05 21.55 3.68
N VAL A 215 11.48 20.70 2.82
CA VAL A 215 11.43 19.26 3.05
C VAL A 215 12.20 18.55 1.94
N ALA A 216 13.33 17.93 2.29
CA ALA A 216 14.03 17.05 1.37
C ALA A 216 13.19 15.79 1.18
N HIS A 217 12.67 15.57 -0.03
CA HIS A 217 11.86 14.41 -0.39
C HIS A 217 12.71 13.47 -1.26
N ILE A 218 13.15 12.38 -0.63
CA ILE A 218 13.99 11.34 -1.22
C ILE A 218 13.18 10.04 -1.26
N SER A 219 13.40 9.21 -2.27
CA SER A 219 12.72 7.92 -2.38
C SER A 219 13.59 6.92 -3.12
N ASP A 220 13.31 5.63 -2.91
CA ASP A 220 13.84 4.54 -3.72
C ASP A 220 15.38 4.54 -3.77
N LEU A 221 16.01 4.48 -2.59
CA LEU A 221 17.45 4.44 -2.44
C LEU A 221 18.03 3.06 -2.80
N HIS A 222 17.25 2.00 -2.55
CA HIS A 222 17.61 0.60 -2.81
C HIS A 222 19.05 0.30 -2.35
N ALA A 223 19.33 0.45 -1.07
CA ALA A 223 20.60 0.02 -0.50
C ALA A 223 20.79 -1.49 -0.75
N VAL A 224 21.98 -1.86 -1.19
CA VAL A 224 22.41 -3.26 -1.37
C VAL A 224 23.41 -3.61 -0.26
N GLY A 225 23.62 -4.90 0.00
CA GLY A 225 24.44 -5.38 1.12
C GLY A 225 25.95 -5.36 0.86
N GLY A 226 26.38 -5.06 -0.37
CA GLY A 226 27.80 -5.02 -0.73
C GLY A 226 28.11 -4.11 -1.92
N GLU A 227 29.38 -3.70 -2.04
CA GLU A 227 29.87 -2.75 -3.04
C GLU A 227 29.61 -3.18 -4.49
N TYR A 228 29.62 -4.49 -4.73
CA TYR A 228 29.52 -5.07 -6.06
C TYR A 228 28.16 -5.69 -6.37
N GLU A 229 27.24 -5.66 -5.40
CA GLU A 229 25.90 -6.20 -5.57
C GLU A 229 25.08 -5.34 -6.55
N PHE A 230 24.18 -6.03 -7.24
CA PHE A 230 23.25 -5.42 -8.19
C PHE A 230 21.89 -5.26 -7.54
N ARG A 231 21.16 -4.23 -7.98
CA ARG A 231 19.75 -4.04 -7.59
C ARG A 231 18.83 -4.89 -8.44
N ILE A 232 17.76 -5.36 -7.82
CA ILE A 232 16.73 -6.18 -8.44
C ILE A 232 16.19 -5.51 -9.70
N GLU A 233 15.61 -4.32 -9.61
CA GLU A 233 14.88 -3.79 -10.77
C GLU A 233 15.78 -3.41 -11.96
N SER A 234 17.02 -3.01 -11.70
CA SER A 234 17.95 -2.61 -12.75
C SER A 234 18.78 -3.78 -13.32
N GLY A 235 18.80 -4.91 -12.61
CA GLY A 235 19.61 -6.07 -12.95
C GLY A 235 21.10 -5.77 -13.09
N ARG A 236 21.81 -6.59 -13.86
CA ARG A 236 23.28 -6.47 -14.05
C ARG A 236 23.72 -5.22 -14.82
N ARG A 237 22.79 -4.55 -15.51
CA ARG A 237 23.04 -3.30 -16.25
C ARG A 237 22.82 -2.06 -15.39
N GLY A 238 22.37 -2.23 -14.16
CA GLY A 238 22.08 -1.17 -13.19
C GLY A 238 23.29 -0.65 -12.42
N PRO A 239 23.07 0.37 -11.56
CA PRO A 239 24.07 0.75 -10.56
C PRO A 239 24.43 -0.42 -9.64
N ARG A 240 25.73 -0.56 -9.40
CA ARG A 240 26.29 -1.47 -8.39
C ARG A 240 26.57 -0.72 -7.10
N GLY A 241 26.43 -1.43 -5.98
CA GLY A 241 26.79 -0.91 -4.66
C GLY A 241 26.02 0.34 -4.24
N ASN A 242 26.56 1.02 -3.24
CA ASN A 242 25.88 2.10 -2.52
C ASN A 242 26.44 3.50 -2.81
N GLY A 243 27.43 3.64 -3.71
CA GLY A 243 28.08 4.93 -3.97
C GLY A 243 27.13 6.03 -4.46
N ARG A 244 26.06 5.69 -5.20
CA ARG A 244 25.03 6.67 -5.61
C ARG A 244 24.19 7.16 -4.44
N MET A 245 23.83 6.26 -3.53
CA MET A 245 23.08 6.60 -2.32
C MET A 245 23.92 7.51 -1.42
N LYS A 246 25.19 7.15 -1.18
CA LYS A 246 26.12 7.95 -0.36
C LYS A 246 26.27 9.37 -0.92
N ARG A 247 26.52 9.52 -2.22
CA ARG A 247 26.58 10.84 -2.88
C ARG A 247 25.30 11.65 -2.79
N ALA A 248 24.13 11.00 -2.78
CA ALA A 248 22.87 11.70 -2.60
C ALA A 248 22.74 12.27 -1.18
N LEU A 249 23.18 11.52 -0.17
CA LEU A 249 23.22 11.98 1.22
C LEU A 249 24.27 13.08 1.44
N GLU A 250 25.48 12.92 0.89
CA GLU A 250 26.51 13.96 0.87
C GLU A 250 25.97 15.25 0.25
N ARG A 251 25.33 15.14 -0.92
CA ARG A 251 24.78 16.32 -1.57
C ARG A 251 23.64 16.95 -0.78
N LEU A 252 22.80 16.16 -0.12
CA LEU A 252 21.77 16.68 0.78
C LEU A 252 22.41 17.38 2.00
N ALA A 253 23.51 16.86 2.52
CA ALA A 253 24.22 17.49 3.64
C ALA A 253 24.79 18.86 3.22
N ASP A 254 25.36 18.97 2.01
CA ASP A 254 25.79 20.26 1.45
C ASP A 254 24.64 21.26 1.36
N GLU A 255 23.49 20.82 0.82
CA GLU A 255 22.30 21.66 0.69
C GLU A 255 21.78 22.11 2.06
N HIS A 256 21.75 21.21 3.05
CA HIS A 256 21.35 21.51 4.43
C HIS A 256 22.31 22.51 5.10
N ALA A 257 23.62 22.34 4.91
CA ALA A 257 24.62 23.26 5.46
C ALA A 257 24.52 24.66 4.85
N ALA A 258 24.26 24.76 3.54
CA ALA A 258 24.10 26.04 2.85
C ALA A 258 22.78 26.73 3.22
N ARG A 259 21.70 25.96 3.31
CA ARG A 259 20.39 26.44 3.74
C ARG A 259 19.71 25.27 4.47
N PRO A 260 19.38 25.38 5.76
CA PRO A 260 18.79 24.26 6.50
C PRO A 260 17.47 23.77 5.91
N VAL A 261 17.32 22.44 5.87
CA VAL A 261 16.03 21.77 5.66
C VAL A 261 15.39 21.45 7.01
N ASP A 262 14.06 21.48 7.07
CA ASP A 262 13.28 21.21 8.29
C ASP A 262 13.03 19.71 8.48
N ILE A 263 12.88 18.97 7.37
CA ILE A 263 12.53 17.53 7.38
C ILE A 263 13.28 16.84 6.23
N VAL A 264 13.79 15.63 6.48
CA VAL A 264 14.29 14.72 5.44
C VAL A 264 13.32 13.54 5.34
N LEU A 265 12.39 13.57 4.39
CA LEU A 265 11.39 12.52 4.19
C LEU A 265 11.90 11.49 3.16
N MET A 266 12.04 10.23 3.57
CA MET A 266 12.39 9.10 2.73
C MET A 266 11.17 8.20 2.51
N SER A 267 10.55 8.29 1.32
CA SER A 267 9.24 7.68 1.04
C SER A 267 9.30 6.22 0.56
N GLY A 268 10.11 5.38 1.21
CA GLY A 268 10.17 3.93 0.96
C GLY A 268 11.28 3.46 0.03
N ASP A 269 11.44 2.13 0.02
CA ASP A 269 12.50 1.40 -0.67
C ASP A 269 13.90 1.91 -0.29
N MET A 270 14.14 1.98 1.02
CA MET A 270 15.47 2.25 1.56
C MET A 270 16.42 1.10 1.24
N THR A 271 15.92 -0.13 1.23
CA THR A 271 16.65 -1.36 0.91
C THR A 271 16.13 -2.02 -0.36
N ASP A 272 16.96 -2.83 -1.01
CA ASP A 272 16.55 -3.53 -2.23
C ASP A 272 15.79 -4.84 -1.97
N CYS A 273 15.99 -5.48 -0.81
CA CYS A 273 15.38 -6.76 -0.44
C CYS A 273 15.00 -6.88 1.06
N GLY A 274 15.10 -5.81 1.85
CA GLY A 274 14.89 -5.88 3.31
C GLY A 274 15.90 -6.77 4.05
N ARG A 275 17.10 -7.00 3.49
CA ARG A 275 18.15 -7.79 4.14
C ARG A 275 18.78 -6.99 5.28
N SER A 276 19.25 -7.71 6.30
CA SER A 276 19.92 -7.11 7.47
C SER A 276 21.17 -6.31 7.08
N THR A 277 21.96 -6.82 6.12
CA THR A 277 23.12 -6.13 5.58
C THR A 277 22.78 -4.85 4.81
N GLU A 278 21.67 -4.83 4.07
CA GLU A 278 21.17 -3.63 3.37
C GLU A 278 20.73 -2.53 4.35
N TRP A 279 20.02 -2.93 5.40
CA TRP A 279 19.67 -2.01 6.48
C TRP A 279 20.92 -1.47 7.19
N ALA A 280 21.94 -2.30 7.42
CA ALA A 280 23.20 -1.87 8.02
C ALA A 280 23.93 -0.86 7.14
N GLU A 281 23.97 -1.08 5.82
CA GLU A 281 24.55 -0.16 4.85
C GLU A 281 23.81 1.18 4.78
N PHE A 282 22.48 1.15 4.74
CA PHE A 282 21.65 2.36 4.77
C PHE A 282 21.84 3.16 6.06
N LEU A 283 21.73 2.51 7.23
CA LEU A 283 21.91 3.14 8.54
C LEU A 283 23.36 3.58 8.77
N GLY A 284 24.34 2.87 8.20
CA GLY A 284 25.75 3.26 8.18
C GLY A 284 25.93 4.59 7.45
N ALA A 285 25.44 4.68 6.21
CA ALA A 285 25.53 5.89 5.42
C ALA A 285 24.77 7.08 6.04
N LEU A 286 23.61 6.84 6.65
CA LEU A 286 22.87 7.92 7.33
C LEU A 286 23.60 8.43 8.58
N ARG A 287 24.30 7.55 9.33
CA ARG A 287 25.08 7.93 10.51
C ARG A 287 26.31 8.78 10.18
N GLU A 288 26.82 8.72 8.95
CA GLU A 288 27.89 9.62 8.48
C GLU A 288 27.40 11.09 8.40
N HIS A 289 26.07 11.32 8.45
CA HIS A 289 25.45 12.65 8.42
C HIS A 289 24.48 12.85 9.60
N PRO A 290 24.99 13.05 10.84
CA PRO A 290 24.16 13.09 12.05
C PRO A 290 23.09 14.19 12.02
N GLU A 291 23.38 15.35 11.43
CA GLU A 291 22.40 16.44 11.29
C GLU A 291 21.20 16.03 10.40
N LEU A 292 21.46 15.31 9.30
CA LEU A 292 20.38 14.77 8.47
C LEU A 292 19.61 13.66 9.19
N ALA A 293 20.32 12.79 9.92
CA ALA A 293 19.71 11.68 10.66
C ALA A 293 18.69 12.18 11.69
N ARG A 294 18.96 13.30 12.37
CA ARG A 294 18.03 13.93 13.33
C ARG A 294 16.74 14.43 12.69
N LEU A 295 16.78 14.76 11.41
CA LEU A 295 15.65 15.29 10.63
C LEU A 295 14.93 14.20 9.81
N ALA A 296 15.53 13.01 9.72
CA ALA A 296 15.07 11.96 8.84
C ALA A 296 13.76 11.31 9.30
N LEU A 297 12.82 11.15 8.39
CA LEU A 297 11.63 10.33 8.56
C LEU A 297 11.62 9.28 7.46
N ILE A 298 11.41 8.02 7.80
CA ILE A 298 11.37 6.92 6.83
C ILE A 298 10.04 6.17 6.97
N LEU A 299 9.52 5.69 5.84
CA LEU A 299 8.37 4.78 5.76
C LEU A 299 8.73 3.61 4.85
N PRO A 300 8.11 2.43 4.99
CA PRO A 300 8.50 1.25 4.22
C PRO A 300 7.98 1.30 2.78
N GLY A 301 8.80 0.84 1.83
CA GLY A 301 8.37 0.47 0.49
C GLY A 301 8.26 -1.05 0.30
N ASN A 302 7.94 -1.47 -0.91
CA ASN A 302 7.68 -2.89 -1.21
C ASN A 302 8.97 -3.72 -1.21
N HIS A 303 10.11 -3.15 -1.61
CA HIS A 303 11.41 -3.82 -1.55
C HIS A 303 11.88 -4.05 -0.11
N ASP A 304 11.47 -3.19 0.82
CA ASP A 304 11.80 -3.37 2.24
C ASP A 304 11.10 -4.58 2.87
N LEU A 305 9.95 -5.02 2.32
CA LEU A 305 9.03 -5.96 2.99
C LEU A 305 8.70 -7.22 2.20
N ASN A 306 8.45 -7.11 0.91
CA ASN A 306 7.79 -8.13 0.11
C ASN A 306 8.76 -8.89 -0.81
N VAL A 307 9.89 -8.28 -1.17
CA VAL A 307 10.85 -8.88 -2.10
C VAL A 307 11.73 -9.90 -1.41
N VAL A 308 11.85 -11.07 -2.03
CA VAL A 308 12.73 -12.14 -1.59
C VAL A 308 13.94 -12.17 -2.50
N ASP A 309 15.11 -12.22 -1.87
CA ASP A 309 16.44 -12.37 -2.47
C ASP A 309 16.43 -13.17 -3.80
N ARG A 310 16.70 -12.47 -4.90
CA ARG A 310 16.78 -13.06 -6.26
C ARG A 310 17.90 -14.08 -6.41
N THR A 311 18.90 -14.06 -5.53
CA THR A 311 20.04 -14.98 -5.63
C THR A 311 19.67 -16.40 -5.20
N ASN A 312 18.49 -16.61 -4.58
CA ASN A 312 18.02 -17.92 -4.17
C ASN A 312 16.57 -18.20 -4.65
N PRO A 313 16.37 -18.55 -5.92
CA PRO A 313 15.05 -18.91 -6.46
C PRO A 313 14.47 -20.20 -5.84
N ALA A 314 15.29 -21.00 -5.15
CA ALA A 314 14.83 -22.16 -4.39
C ALA A 314 14.17 -21.80 -3.05
N ARG A 315 14.33 -20.54 -2.57
CA ARG A 315 13.67 -20.08 -1.34
C ARG A 315 12.18 -19.84 -1.59
N LEU A 316 11.38 -20.84 -1.26
CA LEU A 316 9.92 -20.82 -1.37
C LEU A 316 9.28 -20.03 -0.22
N GLU A 317 9.13 -18.71 -0.38
CA GLU A 317 8.36 -17.90 0.57
C GLU A 317 6.87 -17.83 0.17
N LEU A 318 6.03 -18.58 0.89
CA LEU A 318 4.57 -18.69 0.69
C LEU A 318 3.77 -17.68 1.54
N PRO A 319 2.46 -17.47 1.27
CA PRO A 319 1.59 -16.50 1.95
C PRO A 319 1.41 -16.59 3.48
N LEU A 320 2.14 -17.46 4.19
CA LEU A 320 2.13 -17.59 5.66
C LEU A 320 3.56 -17.70 6.22
N SER A 321 4.56 -17.40 5.40
CA SER A 321 5.96 -17.53 5.79
C SER A 321 6.35 -16.44 6.78
N ILE A 322 7.21 -16.81 7.71
CA ILE A 322 7.72 -15.88 8.73
C ILE A 322 8.71 -14.84 8.18
N GLY A 323 9.23 -15.03 6.95
CA GLY A 323 10.24 -14.17 6.33
C GLY A 323 9.79 -12.72 6.18
N ARG A 324 8.55 -12.50 5.75
CA ARG A 324 7.95 -11.17 5.67
C ARG A 324 7.85 -10.50 7.03
N THR A 325 7.41 -11.23 8.06
CA THR A 325 7.40 -10.69 9.43
C THR A 325 8.80 -10.32 9.90
N LEU A 326 9.83 -11.12 9.57
CA LEU A 326 11.21 -10.76 9.87
C LEU A 326 11.64 -9.46 9.19
N ARG A 327 11.30 -9.26 7.91
CA ARG A 327 11.58 -8.01 7.19
C ARG A 327 10.79 -6.81 7.76
N GLN A 328 9.53 -7.01 8.11
CA GLN A 328 8.72 -6.01 8.83
C GLN A 328 9.39 -5.60 10.15
N MET A 329 9.86 -6.55 10.95
CA MET A 329 10.52 -6.23 12.23
C MET A 329 11.87 -5.53 12.04
N ARG A 330 12.62 -5.86 10.99
CA ARG A 330 13.84 -5.12 10.61
C ARG A 330 13.52 -3.68 10.23
N ALA A 331 12.54 -3.48 9.34
CA ALA A 331 12.09 -2.15 8.94
C ALA A 331 11.59 -1.35 10.16
N LEU A 332 10.81 -1.97 11.04
CA LEU A 332 10.30 -1.35 12.26
C LEU A 332 11.42 -0.97 13.24
N SER A 333 12.44 -1.81 13.36
CA SER A 333 13.64 -1.51 14.17
C SER A 333 14.45 -0.36 13.57
N ALA A 334 14.59 -0.30 12.25
CA ALA A 334 15.25 0.81 11.55
C ALA A 334 14.46 2.12 11.71
N MET A 335 13.13 2.08 11.58
CA MET A 335 12.25 3.21 11.86
C MET A 335 12.40 3.69 13.31
N ALA A 336 12.44 2.78 14.28
CA ALA A 336 12.67 3.15 15.68
C ALA A 336 14.04 3.83 15.88
N ALA A 337 15.09 3.32 15.23
CA ALA A 337 16.42 3.92 15.32
C ALA A 337 16.51 5.31 14.69
N VAL A 338 15.77 5.58 13.60
CA VAL A 338 15.83 6.86 12.87
C VAL A 338 14.88 7.92 13.46
N GLN A 339 13.67 7.53 13.83
CA GLN A 339 12.59 8.46 14.18
C GLN A 339 11.82 8.08 15.45
N GLY A 340 12.23 7.03 16.17
CA GLY A 340 11.44 6.37 17.21
C GLY A 340 10.93 7.28 18.32
N ASP A 341 11.73 8.27 18.73
CA ASP A 341 11.40 9.19 19.82
C ASP A 341 10.61 10.43 19.38
N ARG A 342 10.47 10.63 18.06
CA ARG A 342 9.82 11.82 17.47
C ARG A 342 8.43 11.55 16.93
N VAL A 343 8.18 10.32 16.47
CA VAL A 343 6.89 9.93 15.92
C VAL A 343 6.04 9.19 16.94
N PHE A 344 4.75 9.48 16.90
CA PHE A 344 3.74 8.96 17.80
C PHE A 344 2.89 7.90 17.10
N VAL A 345 2.51 6.88 17.84
CA VAL A 345 1.62 5.80 17.38
C VAL A 345 0.42 5.70 18.29
N ARG A 346 -0.66 5.09 17.79
CA ARG A 346 -1.91 4.96 18.53
C ARG A 346 -2.00 3.59 19.20
N VAL A 347 -1.97 3.57 20.55
CA VAL A 347 -2.01 2.31 21.31
C VAL A 347 -3.42 1.73 21.43
N ALA A 348 -4.44 2.58 21.56
CA ALA A 348 -5.83 2.17 21.71
C ALA A 348 -6.73 2.85 20.65
N ARG A 349 -7.74 2.14 20.15
CA ARG A 349 -8.61 2.59 19.04
C ARG A 349 -9.37 3.89 19.32
N SER A 350 -9.58 4.25 20.58
CA SER A 350 -10.19 5.52 21.00
C SER A 350 -9.17 6.49 21.63
N GLY A 351 -7.93 6.04 21.84
CA GLY A 351 -6.88 6.82 22.49
C GLY A 351 -6.24 7.86 21.57
N PRO A 352 -5.50 8.82 22.15
CA PRO A 352 -4.72 9.79 21.40
C PRO A 352 -3.44 9.18 20.82
N PHE A 353 -2.75 9.95 19.97
CA PHE A 353 -1.37 9.71 19.57
C PHE A 353 -0.44 10.39 20.58
N ASP A 354 -0.09 9.67 21.65
CA ASP A 354 0.67 10.20 22.80
C ASP A 354 1.89 9.35 23.19
N ARG A 355 2.05 8.17 22.58
CA ARG A 355 3.19 7.28 22.79
C ARG A 355 4.14 7.30 21.61
N THR A 356 5.41 7.54 21.87
CA THR A 356 6.45 7.45 20.84
C THR A 356 6.60 6.02 20.33
N LEU A 357 7.05 5.84 19.10
CA LEU A 357 7.32 4.51 18.53
C LEU A 357 8.31 3.72 19.40
N SER A 358 9.38 4.34 19.90
CA SER A 358 10.31 3.69 20.83
C SER A 358 9.61 3.18 22.08
N ALA A 359 8.79 4.01 22.72
CA ALA A 359 8.05 3.63 23.91
C ALA A 359 7.03 2.51 23.61
N PHE A 360 6.42 2.51 22.44
CA PHE A 360 5.50 1.45 21.97
C PHE A 360 6.20 0.10 21.78
N LEU A 361 7.43 0.10 21.23
CA LEU A 361 8.18 -1.13 20.96
C LEU A 361 8.91 -1.69 22.18
N ASN A 362 9.28 -0.85 23.15
CA ASN A 362 10.09 -1.25 24.31
C ASN A 362 9.54 -2.50 25.06
N PRO A 363 8.23 -2.64 25.34
CA PRO A 363 7.68 -3.85 25.96
C PRO A 363 7.85 -5.13 25.15
N HIS A 364 8.12 -5.01 23.86
CA HIS A 364 8.28 -6.11 22.91
C HIS A 364 9.75 -6.38 22.53
N ALA A 365 10.71 -5.63 23.10
CA ALA A 365 12.13 -5.71 22.74
C ALA A 365 12.70 -7.14 22.86
N GLN A 366 12.35 -7.87 23.92
CA GLN A 366 12.81 -9.25 24.08
C GLN A 366 12.20 -10.17 23.01
N LEU A 367 10.90 -10.05 22.73
CA LEU A 367 10.23 -10.84 21.71
C LEU A 367 10.83 -10.59 20.31
N LEU A 368 11.20 -9.34 20.01
CA LEU A 368 11.87 -8.96 18.77
C LEU A 368 13.24 -9.64 18.64
N ARG A 369 14.06 -9.60 19.70
CA ARG A 369 15.37 -10.28 19.74
C ARG A 369 15.24 -11.78 19.58
N ASP A 370 14.38 -12.41 20.39
CA ASP A 370 14.15 -13.86 20.34
C ASP A 370 13.67 -14.30 18.95
N PHE A 371 12.83 -13.51 18.29
CA PHE A 371 12.37 -13.82 16.94
C PHE A 371 13.46 -13.64 15.88
N ALA A 372 14.32 -12.63 16.02
CA ALA A 372 15.45 -12.43 15.10
C ALA A 372 16.45 -13.59 15.19
N ASP A 373 16.71 -14.09 16.39
CA ASP A 373 17.70 -15.15 16.64
C ASP A 373 17.16 -16.55 16.35
N GLN A 374 15.94 -16.84 16.79
CA GLN A 374 15.39 -18.21 16.79
C GLN A 374 14.23 -18.41 15.81
N GLY A 375 13.66 -17.34 15.26
CA GLY A 375 12.45 -17.40 14.45
C GLY A 375 11.24 -17.97 15.21
N GLY A 376 10.32 -18.59 14.47
CA GLY A 376 9.18 -19.33 15.01
C GLY A 376 7.82 -18.72 14.66
N TYR A 377 6.88 -19.58 14.26
CA TYR A 377 5.54 -19.20 13.81
C TYR A 377 4.75 -18.41 14.86
N TRP A 378 4.75 -18.86 16.12
CA TRP A 378 4.03 -18.18 17.20
C TRP A 378 4.56 -16.77 17.46
N ARG A 379 5.88 -16.59 17.42
CA ARG A 379 6.52 -15.26 17.56
C ARG A 379 6.17 -14.38 16.36
N ALA A 380 6.27 -14.91 15.14
CA ALA A 380 5.89 -14.20 13.93
C ALA A 380 4.42 -13.73 13.98
N TRP A 381 3.51 -14.59 14.41
CA TRP A 381 2.09 -14.23 14.53
C TRP A 381 1.87 -13.07 15.51
N ARG A 382 2.48 -13.12 16.71
CA ARG A 382 2.39 -12.02 17.69
C ARG A 382 2.98 -10.72 17.13
N LEU A 383 4.13 -10.79 16.45
CA LEU A 383 4.82 -9.63 15.89
C LEU A 383 4.15 -9.04 14.65
N SER A 384 3.41 -9.85 13.87
CA SER A 384 2.64 -9.35 12.72
C SER A 384 1.58 -8.33 13.13
N ARG A 385 1.04 -8.44 14.35
CA ARG A 385 0.09 -7.47 14.91
C ARG A 385 0.79 -6.16 15.26
N LEU A 386 1.99 -6.24 15.83
CA LEU A 386 2.80 -5.08 16.18
C LEU A 386 3.09 -4.21 14.96
N TRP A 387 3.38 -4.82 13.81
CA TRP A 387 3.55 -4.10 12.55
C TRP A 387 2.30 -3.30 12.15
N ALA A 388 1.13 -3.93 12.18
CA ALA A 388 -0.12 -3.27 11.78
C ALA A 388 -0.51 -2.13 12.73
N GLU A 389 -0.23 -2.28 14.04
CA GLU A 389 -0.55 -1.30 15.08
C GLU A 389 0.46 -0.12 15.12
N ALA A 390 1.61 -0.24 14.46
CA ALA A 390 2.61 0.83 14.40
C ALA A 390 2.25 1.96 13.41
N PHE A 391 1.21 1.79 12.57
CA PHE A 391 0.82 2.76 11.55
C PHE A 391 -0.61 3.27 11.75
N PRO A 392 -0.89 4.54 11.44
CA PRO A 392 0.06 5.56 10.98
C PRO A 392 1.05 5.97 12.09
N MET A 393 2.25 6.37 11.68
CA MET A 393 3.17 7.09 12.56
C MET A 393 2.99 8.59 12.33
N VAL A 394 2.87 9.36 13.42
CA VAL A 394 2.54 10.79 13.35
C VAL A 394 3.69 11.60 13.93
N LEU A 395 4.32 12.44 13.12
CA LEU A 395 5.10 13.57 13.62
C LEU A 395 4.13 14.74 13.84
N PRO A 396 3.78 15.09 15.09
CA PRO A 396 2.88 16.21 15.34
C PRO A 396 3.53 17.52 14.91
N PRO A 397 2.73 18.54 14.56
CA PRO A 397 3.27 19.85 14.28
C PRO A 397 3.89 20.44 15.56
N PRO A 398 5.03 21.15 15.47
CA PRO A 398 5.66 21.77 16.64
C PRO A 398 4.78 22.83 17.33
N GLU A 399 3.86 23.44 16.58
CA GLU A 399 2.93 24.47 17.02
C GLU A 399 1.53 24.18 16.46
N PRO A 400 0.43 24.73 17.02
CA PRO A 400 -0.92 24.37 16.59
C PRO A 400 -1.20 24.55 15.10
N GLY A 401 -0.63 25.58 14.47
CA GLY A 401 -0.72 25.82 13.03
C GLY A 401 0.40 25.18 12.20
N GLY A 402 1.36 24.52 12.83
CA GLY A 402 2.57 24.06 12.18
C GLY A 402 2.35 22.93 11.18
N LEU A 403 3.46 22.52 10.56
CA LEU A 403 3.51 21.39 9.65
C LEU A 403 3.72 20.08 10.43
N GLY A 404 2.76 19.17 10.33
CA GLY A 404 2.87 17.78 10.79
C GLY A 404 3.10 16.82 9.63
N VAL A 405 3.57 15.60 9.95
CA VAL A 405 3.77 14.52 8.96
C VAL A 405 3.08 13.25 9.43
N ILE A 406 2.34 12.61 8.53
CA ILE A 406 1.73 11.29 8.76
C ILE A 406 2.39 10.30 7.81
N LEU A 407 3.01 9.27 8.38
CA LEU A 407 3.69 8.20 7.65
C LEU A 407 2.77 6.98 7.59
N LEU A 408 2.43 6.56 6.38
CA LEU A 408 1.55 5.43 6.12
C LEU A 408 2.33 4.21 5.62
N ASN A 409 1.89 3.03 6.02
CA ASN A 409 2.28 1.80 5.37
C ASN A 409 1.33 1.53 4.19
N SER A 410 1.82 1.82 2.99
CA SER A 410 1.09 1.55 1.74
C SER A 410 1.31 0.17 1.14
N ASN A 411 2.00 -0.76 1.81
CA ASN A 411 2.36 -2.04 1.21
C ASN A 411 1.21 -3.04 1.24
N ALA A 412 0.77 -3.51 0.07
CA ALA A 412 -0.07 -4.70 0.00
C ALA A 412 0.74 -5.96 0.33
N GLU A 413 0.05 -7.03 0.74
CA GLU A 413 0.70 -8.32 0.90
C GLU A 413 0.97 -8.93 -0.48
N ALA A 414 2.25 -9.17 -0.78
CA ALA A 414 2.66 -9.74 -2.06
C ALA A 414 3.61 -10.91 -1.86
N ASN A 415 3.47 -11.92 -2.71
CA ASN A 415 4.30 -13.13 -2.74
C ASN A 415 5.01 -13.31 -4.10
N PHE A 416 4.74 -12.42 -5.06
CA PHE A 416 5.27 -12.44 -6.42
C PHE A 416 5.75 -11.06 -6.83
N SER A 417 6.78 -11.01 -7.69
CA SER A 417 7.31 -9.75 -8.23
C SER A 417 6.25 -8.90 -8.93
N PHE A 418 5.22 -9.51 -9.54
CA PHE A 418 4.13 -8.77 -10.20
C PHE A 418 3.20 -8.08 -9.19
N THR A 419 2.80 -8.77 -8.12
CA THR A 419 1.94 -8.18 -7.08
C THR A 419 2.73 -7.33 -6.08
N ASN A 420 4.05 -7.42 -6.10
CA ASN A 420 4.96 -6.65 -5.26
C ASN A 420 4.81 -5.14 -5.43
N ALA A 421 4.46 -4.69 -6.64
CA ALA A 421 4.29 -3.28 -6.95
C ALA A 421 2.91 -2.71 -6.57
N LEU A 422 2.03 -3.55 -6.01
CA LEU A 422 0.70 -3.12 -5.61
C LEU A 422 0.72 -2.55 -4.20
N GLY A 423 0.07 -1.40 -4.04
CA GLY A 423 -0.09 -0.76 -2.74
C GLY A 423 -1.52 -0.82 -2.21
N LEU A 424 -1.68 -0.64 -0.90
CA LEU A 424 -2.95 -0.52 -0.20
C LEU A 424 -2.79 0.36 1.03
N VAL A 425 -3.76 1.25 1.29
CA VAL A 425 -3.91 1.91 2.60
C VAL A 425 -5.17 1.37 3.27
N SER A 426 -5.02 0.55 4.32
CA SER A 426 -6.15 -0.08 5.02
C SER A 426 -7.15 0.93 5.59
N SER A 427 -8.41 0.53 5.74
CA SER A 427 -9.44 1.38 6.34
C SER A 427 -9.10 1.82 7.77
N ASP A 428 -8.43 0.96 8.54
CA ASP A 428 -7.91 1.27 9.88
C ASP A 428 -6.92 2.43 9.85
N GLN A 429 -5.90 2.38 8.99
CA GLN A 429 -4.95 3.48 8.80
C GLN A 429 -5.63 4.78 8.36
N ILE A 430 -6.64 4.73 7.47
CA ILE A 430 -7.37 5.94 7.04
C ILE A 430 -8.10 6.57 8.24
N ARG A 431 -8.78 5.75 9.05
CA ARG A 431 -9.50 6.22 10.23
C ARG A 431 -8.56 6.77 11.30
N ASP A 432 -7.42 6.11 11.53
CA ASP A 432 -6.44 6.55 12.52
C ASP A 432 -5.70 7.81 12.06
N MET A 433 -5.45 7.96 10.75
CA MET A 433 -4.97 9.22 10.15
C MET A 433 -5.98 10.35 10.40
N GLN A 434 -7.27 10.13 10.15
CA GLN A 434 -8.31 11.12 10.44
C GLN A 434 -8.37 11.48 11.93
N ALA A 435 -8.18 10.49 12.83
CA ALA A 435 -8.11 10.74 14.27
C ALA A 435 -6.88 11.58 14.65
N ALA A 436 -5.71 11.33 14.04
CA ALA A 436 -4.51 12.15 14.25
C ALA A 436 -4.75 13.60 13.83
N MET A 437 -5.37 13.81 12.66
CA MET A 437 -5.70 15.15 12.17
C MET A 437 -6.74 15.85 13.04
N ALA A 438 -7.72 15.12 13.59
CA ALA A 438 -8.70 15.66 14.52
C ALA A 438 -8.06 16.07 15.86
N GLN A 439 -7.00 15.38 16.30
CA GLN A 439 -6.23 15.75 17.49
C GLN A 439 -5.46 17.07 17.30
N TYR A 440 -5.07 17.41 16.06
CA TYR A 440 -4.42 18.69 15.72
C TYR A 440 -5.19 19.45 14.64
N PRO A 441 -6.36 20.04 14.96
CA PRO A 441 -7.31 20.54 13.96
C PRO A 441 -6.83 21.77 13.16
N LYS A 442 -5.84 22.50 13.69
CA LYS A 442 -5.22 23.68 13.07
C LYS A 442 -3.98 23.34 12.23
N ALA A 443 -3.51 22.10 12.29
CA ALA A 443 -2.28 21.68 11.65
C ALA A 443 -2.40 21.57 10.13
N ARG A 444 -1.27 21.73 9.47
CA ARG A 444 -1.07 21.43 8.04
C ARG A 444 -0.37 20.08 7.94
N TRP A 445 -0.76 19.25 6.97
CA TRP A 445 -0.33 17.86 6.94
C TRP A 445 0.38 17.47 5.66
N LEU A 446 1.57 16.89 5.82
CA LEU A 446 2.17 16.04 4.81
C LEU A 446 1.72 14.60 5.06
N VAL A 447 1.08 13.97 4.10
CA VAL A 447 0.72 12.54 4.17
C VAL A 447 1.63 11.77 3.26
N ALA A 448 2.58 11.04 3.85
CA ALA A 448 3.61 10.30 3.16
C ALA A 448 3.25 8.82 3.06
N LEU A 449 3.46 8.26 1.88
CA LEU A 449 3.31 6.84 1.56
C LEU A 449 4.34 6.45 0.49
N HIS A 450 4.46 5.16 0.16
CA HIS A 450 5.41 4.72 -0.86
C HIS A 450 4.77 4.65 -2.26
N HIS A 451 3.65 3.93 -2.36
CA HIS A 451 2.97 3.69 -3.65
C HIS A 451 2.24 4.92 -4.17
N HIS A 452 2.04 4.97 -5.49
CA HIS A 452 1.34 6.07 -6.16
C HIS A 452 -0.10 6.15 -5.68
N LEU A 453 -0.57 7.36 -5.36
CA LEU A 453 -1.95 7.53 -4.90
C LEU A 453 -2.97 7.15 -5.99
N LEU A 454 -2.70 7.56 -7.23
CA LEU A 454 -3.56 7.32 -8.39
C LEU A 454 -2.70 7.07 -9.62
N GLU A 455 -3.28 6.37 -10.59
CA GLU A 455 -2.74 6.32 -11.94
C GLU A 455 -2.86 7.71 -12.59
N TYR A 456 -1.73 8.36 -12.89
CA TYR A 456 -1.73 9.66 -13.56
C TYR A 456 -1.05 9.59 -14.94
N PRO A 457 -1.65 10.24 -15.96
CA PRO A 457 -1.21 10.12 -17.33
C PRO A 457 0.09 10.90 -17.57
N GLY A 458 1.19 10.19 -17.80
CA GLY A 458 2.35 10.77 -18.48
C GLY A 458 2.05 10.83 -19.98
N ILE A 459 2.09 12.02 -20.59
CA ILE A 459 2.07 12.15 -22.06
C ILE A 459 3.26 11.35 -22.61
N GLY A 460 3.00 10.37 -23.48
CA GLY A 460 4.06 9.53 -24.08
C GLY A 460 4.51 8.33 -23.24
N SER A 461 3.94 8.09 -22.05
CA SER A 461 4.18 6.84 -21.32
C SER A 461 3.57 5.65 -22.08
N VAL A 462 4.35 4.59 -22.24
CA VAL A 462 3.87 3.33 -22.86
C VAL A 462 2.74 2.77 -21.99
N PHE A 463 1.67 2.24 -22.60
CA PHE A 463 0.49 1.67 -21.93
C PHE A 463 0.82 0.79 -20.70
N ALA A 464 1.90 0.01 -20.77
CA ALA A 464 2.38 -0.83 -19.69
C ALA A 464 2.80 -0.07 -18.42
N ALA A 465 3.27 1.18 -18.56
CA ALA A 465 3.69 2.02 -17.44
C ALA A 465 2.52 2.74 -16.75
N ARG A 466 1.28 2.52 -17.21
CA ARG A 466 0.05 3.16 -16.71
C ARG A 466 -0.85 2.21 -15.90
N ILE A 467 -0.39 0.99 -15.62
CA ILE A 467 -1.20 -0.07 -15.01
C ILE A 467 -0.37 -0.74 -13.91
N GLY A 468 -0.97 -0.90 -12.73
CA GLY A 468 -0.54 -1.89 -11.73
C GLY A 468 0.60 -1.44 -10.81
N THR A 469 0.77 -0.14 -10.58
CA THR A 469 1.78 0.39 -9.62
C THR A 469 1.23 1.50 -8.71
N ALA A 470 -0.07 1.79 -8.80
CA ALA A 470 -0.78 2.64 -7.86
C ALA A 470 -1.42 1.83 -6.72
N LEU A 471 -1.91 2.55 -5.71
CA LEU A 471 -2.75 1.98 -4.66
C LEU A 471 -4.00 1.32 -5.26
N ILE A 472 -4.24 0.05 -4.91
CA ILE A 472 -5.45 -0.70 -5.29
C ILE A 472 -6.71 0.05 -4.88
N ASN A 473 -6.68 0.68 -3.70
CA ASN A 473 -7.78 1.49 -3.19
C ASN A 473 -7.51 3.01 -3.30
N GLY A 474 -6.64 3.41 -4.22
CA GLY A 474 -6.16 4.79 -4.37
C GLY A 474 -7.27 5.82 -4.52
N SER A 475 -8.29 5.54 -5.35
CA SER A 475 -9.44 6.44 -5.51
C SER A 475 -10.28 6.58 -4.24
N ALA A 476 -10.45 5.50 -3.47
CA ALA A 476 -11.13 5.56 -2.17
C ALA A 476 -10.32 6.38 -1.17
N PHE A 477 -9.01 6.20 -1.15
CA PHE A 477 -8.11 6.97 -0.29
C PHE A 477 -8.09 8.45 -0.67
N ALA A 478 -7.98 8.80 -1.96
CA ALA A 478 -8.07 10.18 -2.45
C ALA A 478 -9.39 10.86 -2.06
N ARG A 479 -10.52 10.14 -2.12
CA ARG A 479 -11.81 10.64 -1.62
C ARG A 479 -11.81 10.87 -0.11
N ALA A 480 -11.12 10.03 0.66
CA ALA A 480 -10.96 10.23 2.10
C ALA A 480 -10.10 11.45 2.45
N LEU A 481 -9.18 11.86 1.56
CA LEU A 481 -8.38 13.08 1.70
C LEU A 481 -9.15 14.35 1.29
N ARG A 482 -10.13 14.23 0.39
CA ARG A 482 -10.88 15.38 -0.17
C ARG A 482 -11.43 16.36 0.87
N PRO A 483 -12.04 15.95 2.00
CA PRO A 483 -12.59 16.90 2.99
C PRO A 483 -11.53 17.81 3.64
N LEU A 484 -10.25 17.46 3.53
CA LEU A 484 -9.14 18.24 4.08
C LEU A 484 -8.69 19.34 3.12
N GLY A 485 -9.07 19.25 1.83
CA GLY A 485 -8.82 20.26 0.81
C GLY A 485 -7.34 20.63 0.70
N ARG A 486 -7.07 21.92 0.78
CA ARG A 486 -5.72 22.50 0.70
C ARG A 486 -4.89 22.37 1.98
N ARG A 487 -5.36 21.71 3.04
CA ARG A 487 -4.57 21.50 4.28
C ARG A 487 -3.62 20.31 4.23
N ILE A 488 -3.64 19.57 3.10
CA ILE A 488 -2.90 18.33 2.93
C ILE A 488 -2.15 18.30 1.60
N ILE A 489 -0.93 17.76 1.65
CA ILE A 489 -0.16 17.34 0.47
C ILE A 489 0.20 15.87 0.64
N ALA A 490 -0.12 15.06 -0.37
CA ALA A 490 0.30 13.65 -0.41
C ALA A 490 1.68 13.53 -1.07
N LEU A 491 2.61 12.80 -0.44
CA LEU A 491 3.96 12.58 -0.95
C LEU A 491 4.25 11.09 -1.11
N HIS A 492 4.79 10.68 -2.26
CA HIS A 492 5.10 9.28 -2.52
C HIS A 492 6.33 9.04 -3.42
N GLY A 493 6.64 7.76 -3.64
CA GLY A 493 7.84 7.24 -4.30
C GLY A 493 7.53 6.22 -5.40
N HIS A 494 8.21 5.07 -5.41
CA HIS A 494 7.89 3.81 -6.09
C HIS A 494 8.17 3.72 -7.60
N ARG A 495 7.95 4.79 -8.39
CA ARG A 495 8.16 4.72 -9.86
C ARG A 495 9.49 5.30 -10.33
N HIS A 496 10.29 5.82 -9.41
CA HIS A 496 11.63 6.37 -9.67
C HIS A 496 11.66 7.64 -10.53
N PHE A 497 10.51 8.18 -10.90
CA PHE A 497 10.37 9.44 -11.62
C PHE A 497 9.47 10.41 -10.85
N ASP A 498 9.72 11.71 -11.04
CA ASP A 498 8.95 12.74 -10.39
C ASP A 498 7.67 13.09 -11.13
N TRP A 499 6.67 13.49 -10.36
CA TRP A 499 5.42 14.03 -10.86
C TRP A 499 4.81 14.92 -9.80
N ILE A 500 4.36 16.11 -10.18
CA ILE A 500 3.68 17.03 -9.29
C ILE A 500 2.35 17.39 -9.91
N GLY A 501 1.28 17.18 -9.14
CA GLY A 501 -0.07 17.35 -9.65
C GLY A 501 -1.10 17.53 -8.55
N ALA A 502 -2.35 17.40 -8.95
CA ALA A 502 -3.48 17.48 -8.05
C ALA A 502 -4.62 16.56 -8.49
N CYS A 503 -5.38 16.08 -7.51
CA CYS A 503 -6.67 15.45 -7.68
C CYS A 503 -7.70 16.30 -6.92
N GLY A 504 -8.45 17.11 -7.66
CA GLY A 504 -9.27 18.17 -7.04
C GLY A 504 -8.38 19.23 -6.40
N GLU A 505 -8.56 19.44 -5.10
CA GLU A 505 -7.75 20.38 -4.29
C GLU A 505 -6.53 19.69 -3.65
N THR A 506 -6.56 18.37 -3.48
CA THR A 506 -5.44 17.63 -2.89
C THR A 506 -4.25 17.64 -3.83
N ARG A 507 -3.12 18.18 -3.37
CA ARG A 507 -1.85 18.15 -4.09
C ARG A 507 -1.14 16.82 -3.87
N ILE A 508 -0.46 16.34 -4.89
CA ILE A 508 0.24 15.06 -4.88
C ILE A 508 1.63 15.27 -5.48
N VAL A 509 2.64 14.76 -4.79
CA VAL A 509 4.05 14.90 -5.14
C VAL A 509 4.72 13.53 -5.14
N SER A 510 5.23 13.12 -6.30
CA SER A 510 6.07 11.94 -6.47
C SER A 510 7.53 12.34 -6.49
N ALA A 511 8.37 11.71 -5.67
CA ALA A 511 9.81 11.89 -5.71
C ALA A 511 10.44 11.06 -6.85
N PRO A 512 11.47 11.61 -7.53
CA PRO A 512 12.35 10.80 -8.36
C PRO A 512 13.33 10.01 -7.49
N SER A 513 13.88 8.93 -8.03
CA SER A 513 14.96 8.20 -7.34
C SER A 513 16.33 8.83 -7.67
N PRO A 514 17.15 9.22 -6.68
CA PRO A 514 18.52 9.64 -6.95
C PRO A 514 19.44 8.48 -7.37
N VAL A 515 19.00 7.23 -7.21
CA VAL A 515 19.77 6.02 -7.49
C VAL A 515 19.33 5.33 -8.77
N MET A 516 18.01 5.11 -8.90
CA MET A 516 17.35 4.27 -9.89
C MET A 516 16.81 5.03 -11.10
N ASN A 517 16.71 6.36 -11.04
CA ASN A 517 16.19 7.14 -12.16
C ASN A 517 17.05 6.94 -13.42
N ARG A 518 16.35 6.65 -14.53
CA ARG A 518 16.93 6.40 -15.86
C ARG A 518 17.29 7.69 -16.60
N ALA A 519 16.87 8.85 -16.09
CA ALA A 519 17.23 10.15 -16.65
C ALA A 519 18.76 10.35 -16.70
N ALA A 520 19.21 11.13 -17.68
CA ALA A 520 20.63 11.49 -17.83
C ALA A 520 21.17 12.18 -16.57
N THR A 521 20.34 12.99 -15.91
CA THR A 521 20.63 13.65 -14.63
C THR A 521 19.79 13.04 -13.52
N ARG A 522 20.48 12.44 -12.53
CA ARG A 522 19.85 11.89 -11.33
C ARG A 522 19.64 13.02 -10.34
N SER A 523 18.49 13.01 -9.67
CA SER A 523 18.14 14.08 -8.74
C SER A 523 17.22 13.60 -7.64
N PHE A 524 17.13 14.41 -6.58
CA PHE A 524 16.04 14.42 -5.62
C PHE A 524 15.48 15.85 -5.53
N LEU A 525 14.37 16.02 -4.80
CA LEU A 525 13.69 17.32 -4.67
C LEU A 525 13.76 17.81 -3.23
N ILE A 526 14.05 19.09 -3.05
CA ILE A 526 13.74 19.82 -1.82
C ILE A 526 12.44 20.58 -2.08
N GLN A 527 11.37 20.10 -1.48
CA GLN A 527 10.04 20.70 -1.57
C GLN A 527 9.97 21.93 -0.69
N HIS A 528 9.31 22.97 -1.21
CA HIS A 528 9.05 24.20 -0.48
C HIS A 528 7.56 24.33 -0.23
N PHE A 529 7.18 24.39 1.04
CA PHE A 529 5.80 24.57 1.46
C PHE A 529 5.67 25.87 2.20
N ALA A 530 4.60 26.62 1.97
CA ALA A 530 4.30 27.83 2.71
C ALA A 530 2.95 27.76 3.39
N GLU A 531 2.80 28.55 4.45
CA GLU A 531 1.50 28.87 5.00
C GLU A 531 0.62 29.56 3.97
N GLU A 532 -0.60 29.05 3.79
CA GLU A 532 -1.64 29.72 3.02
C GLU A 532 -2.67 30.33 3.97
N GLU A 533 -3.29 31.44 3.54
CA GLU A 533 -4.44 32.02 4.22
C GLU A 533 -5.56 30.98 4.38
N GLY A 534 -6.31 31.05 5.49
CA GLY A 534 -7.35 30.07 5.80
C GLY A 534 -6.84 28.70 6.28
N GLY A 535 -5.54 28.58 6.59
CA GLY A 535 -4.95 27.37 7.19
C GLY A 535 -4.52 26.29 6.19
N GLY A 536 -4.52 26.61 4.89
CA GLY A 536 -4.00 25.73 3.84
C GLY A 536 -2.47 25.65 3.81
N ILE A 537 -1.96 24.78 2.96
CA ILE A 537 -0.54 24.65 2.63
C ILE A 537 -0.33 24.93 1.14
N ALA A 538 0.47 25.96 0.86
CA ALA A 538 0.87 26.32 -0.50
C ALA A 538 2.05 25.45 -0.94
N LEU A 539 1.96 24.88 -2.14
CA LEU A 539 3.06 24.13 -2.77
C LEU A 539 3.85 25.08 -3.69
N LEU A 540 5.02 25.51 -3.24
CA LEU A 540 5.90 26.39 -3.99
C LEU A 540 6.75 25.58 -4.97
N GLU A 541 7.48 26.29 -5.84
CA GLU A 541 8.41 25.65 -6.76
C GLU A 541 9.54 24.90 -6.00
N PRO A 542 9.73 23.60 -6.27
CA PRO A 542 10.74 22.81 -5.60
C PRO A 542 12.13 23.08 -6.15
N GLN A 543 13.13 22.93 -5.30
CA GLN A 543 14.53 22.91 -5.72
C GLN A 543 14.88 21.48 -6.17
N ARG A 544 15.27 21.32 -7.44
CA ARG A 544 15.85 20.07 -7.94
C ARG A 544 17.34 20.02 -7.65
N VAL A 545 17.79 18.99 -6.94
CA VAL A 545 19.19 18.79 -6.59
C VAL A 545 19.77 17.65 -7.41
N ASN A 546 20.75 17.96 -8.25
CA ASN A 546 21.39 16.97 -9.12
C ASN A 546 22.48 16.20 -8.36
N VAL A 547 22.42 14.87 -8.41
CA VAL A 547 23.47 13.98 -7.92
C VAL A 547 24.39 13.69 -9.09
N ARG A 548 25.54 14.38 -9.16
CA ARG A 548 26.52 14.16 -10.23
C ARG A 548 26.94 12.69 -10.25
N THR A 549 26.86 12.06 -11.42
CA THR A 549 27.67 10.88 -11.68
C THR A 549 29.06 11.37 -12.05
N SER A 550 30.07 10.99 -11.26
CA SER A 550 31.44 10.99 -11.76
C SER A 550 31.44 10.28 -13.10
N ALA A 551 32.09 10.88 -14.11
CA ALA A 551 32.34 10.22 -15.37
C ALA A 551 32.97 8.87 -15.05
N ILE A 552 32.34 7.80 -15.50
CA ILE A 552 32.99 6.50 -15.50
C ILE A 552 34.19 6.69 -16.43
N VAL A 553 35.40 6.68 -15.86
CA VAL A 553 36.61 6.48 -16.66
C VAL A 553 36.41 5.13 -17.33
N ALA A 554 36.22 5.18 -18.65
CA ALA A 554 35.92 4.04 -19.50
C ALA A 554 37.06 3.01 -19.49
#